data_AF-A0A7K1TL78-F1
#
_entry.id   AF-A0A7K1TL78-F1
#
_cell.length_a   1.000
_cell.length_b   1.000
_cell.length_c   1.000
_cell.angle_alpha   90.00
_cell.angle_beta   90.00
_cell.angle_gamma   90.00
#
_symmetry.space_group_name_H-M   'P 1'
#
loop_
_entity.id
_entity.type
_entity.pdbx_description
1 polymer ?
#
loop_
_entity_poly.entity_id
_entity_poly.type
_entity_poly.pdbx_seq_one_letter_code
_entity_poly.pdbx_strand_id
1 'polypeptide(L)'
;MSLVSEFKEFIAKGNVLDLAVGVIIGAAFGKIVSSLTDDILMPILGLFVGKMDYSTIVLGPMKIGLFINAVLNFFIIAFCIFLVVKAANRFKRPVPVVVAPAAPVITKDQELLIEIRDALRTSRV
;
A
#
# COMPACT_ATOMS: atom_id res chain seq x y z
N MET A 1 23.44 -26.64 -14.47
CA MET A 1 22.04 -26.59 -14.01
C MET A 1 21.21 -25.94 -15.11
N SER A 2 19.89 -26.13 -15.13
CA SER A 2 19.03 -25.50 -16.14
C SER A 2 18.70 -24.07 -15.71
N LEU A 3 18.61 -23.13 -16.65
CA LEU A 3 18.15 -21.75 -16.41
C LEU A 3 16.83 -21.70 -15.62
N VAL A 4 15.96 -22.70 -15.81
CA VAL A 4 14.67 -22.80 -15.11
C VAL A 4 14.85 -23.13 -13.62
N SER A 5 15.83 -23.97 -13.27
CA SER A 5 16.13 -24.27 -11.86
C SER A 5 16.75 -23.07 -11.15
N GLU A 6 17.66 -22.34 -11.82
CA GLU A 6 18.29 -21.13 -11.29
C GLU A 6 17.27 -19.99 -11.10
N PHE A 7 16.34 -19.84 -12.05
CA PHE A 7 15.25 -18.89 -11.93
C PHE A 7 14.32 -19.23 -10.77
N LYS A 8 13.95 -20.50 -10.60
CA LYS A 8 13.12 -20.96 -9.48
C LYS A 8 13.79 -20.70 -8.13
N GLU A 9 15.08 -20.98 -8.00
CA GLU A 9 15.86 -20.68 -6.80
C GLU A 9 15.96 -19.17 -6.53
N PHE A 10 16.07 -18.36 -7.58
CA PHE A 10 16.09 -16.89 -7.46
C PHE A 10 14.77 -16.33 -6.92
N ILE A 11 13.62 -16.75 -7.46
CA ILE A 11 12.30 -16.31 -6.98
C ILE A 11 11.93 -16.90 -5.62
N ALA A 12 12.47 -18.07 -5.28
CA ALA A 12 12.28 -18.69 -3.97
C ALA A 12 13.04 -17.99 -2.84
N LYS A 13 13.93 -17.03 -3.16
CA LYS A 13 14.45 -16.09 -2.15
C LYS A 13 13.26 -15.28 -1.63
N GLY A 14 12.80 -15.61 -0.41
CA GLY A 14 11.51 -15.16 0.15
C GLY A 14 11.22 -13.66 0.06
N ASN A 15 12.25 -12.81 0.04
CA ASN A 15 12.08 -11.37 -0.09
C ASN A 15 11.65 -10.90 -1.49
N VAL A 16 11.91 -11.66 -2.56
CA VAL A 16 11.61 -11.26 -3.95
C VAL A 16 10.14 -11.46 -4.28
N LEU A 17 9.55 -12.56 -3.84
CA LEU A 17 8.15 -12.89 -4.10
C LEU A 17 7.22 -11.90 -3.37
N ASP A 18 7.46 -11.64 -2.09
CA ASP A 18 6.67 -10.71 -1.29
C ASP A 18 6.77 -9.27 -1.83
N LEU A 19 7.97 -8.86 -2.25
CA LEU A 19 8.18 -7.57 -2.90
C LEU A 19 7.41 -7.48 -4.22
N ALA A 20 7.48 -8.51 -5.06
CA ALA A 20 6.80 -8.54 -6.36
C ALA A 20 5.27 -8.45 -6.19
N VAL A 21 4.71 -9.22 -5.25
CA VAL A 21 3.27 -9.18 -4.94
C VAL A 21 2.87 -7.80 -4.43
N GLY A 22 3.65 -7.21 -3.51
CA GLY A 22 3.39 -5.87 -2.98
C GLY A 22 3.39 -4.78 -4.07
N VAL A 23 4.35 -4.81 -4.99
CA VAL A 23 4.43 -3.83 -6.09
C VAL A 23 3.27 -3.99 -7.07
N ILE A 24 2.91 -5.23 -7.44
CA ILE A 24 1.81 -5.49 -8.38
C ILE A 24 0.47 -5.07 -7.76
N ILE A 25 0.21 -5.44 -6.51
CA ILE A 25 -1.01 -5.04 -5.80
C ILE A 25 -1.06 -3.53 -5.63
N GLY A 26 0.05 -2.88 -5.27
CA GLY A 26 0.15 -1.43 -5.15
C GLY A 26 -0.17 -0.71 -6.46
N ALA A 27 0.39 -1.18 -7.58
CA ALA A 27 0.12 -0.63 -8.90
C ALA A 27 -1.35 -0.82 -9.33
N ALA A 28 -1.94 -1.99 -9.08
CA ALA A 28 -3.34 -2.26 -9.37
C ALA A 28 -4.27 -1.41 -8.50
N PHE A 29 -3.98 -1.29 -7.21
CA PHE A 29 -4.75 -0.48 -6.26
C PHE A 29 -4.70 1.01 -6.63
N GLY A 30 -3.54 1.51 -7.06
CA GLY A 30 -3.39 2.87 -7.57
C GLY A 30 -4.39 3.18 -8.70
N LYS A 31 -4.58 2.26 -9.66
CA LYS A 31 -5.56 2.43 -10.75
C LYS A 31 -7.00 2.50 -10.23
N ILE A 32 -7.35 1.71 -9.22
CA ILE A 32 -8.69 1.74 -8.61
C ILE A 32 -8.93 3.11 -7.96
N VAL A 33 -7.93 3.62 -7.24
CA VAL A 33 -8.00 4.95 -6.61
C VAL A 33 -8.10 6.06 -7.65
N SER A 34 -7.30 6.00 -8.72
CA SER A 34 -7.37 6.96 -9.82
C SER A 34 -8.74 6.95 -10.47
N SER A 35 -9.30 5.78 -10.81
CA SER A 35 -10.65 5.70 -11.41
C SER A 35 -11.74 6.24 -10.48
N LEU A 36 -11.68 5.94 -9.18
CA LEU A 36 -12.62 6.52 -8.21
C LEU A 36 -12.51 8.06 -8.13
N THR A 37 -11.30 8.59 -8.29
CA THR A 37 -11.08 10.03 -8.21
C THR A 37 -11.46 10.72 -9.51
N ASP A 38 -10.99 10.19 -10.64
CA ASP A 38 -11.09 10.81 -11.94
C ASP A 38 -12.46 10.61 -12.58
N ASP A 39 -13.04 9.40 -12.44
CA ASP A 39 -14.30 9.04 -13.09
C ASP A 39 -15.53 9.28 -12.21
N ILE A 40 -15.35 9.37 -10.89
CA ILE A 40 -16.47 9.53 -9.94
C ILE A 40 -16.38 10.88 -9.23
N LEU A 41 -15.29 11.17 -8.50
CA LEU A 41 -15.22 12.41 -7.72
C LEU A 41 -15.13 13.67 -8.59
N MET A 42 -14.28 13.70 -9.61
CA MET A 42 -14.13 14.90 -10.44
C MET A 42 -15.43 15.31 -11.15
N PRO A 43 -16.22 14.40 -11.77
CA PRO A 43 -17.52 14.76 -12.32
C PRO A 43 -18.49 15.30 -11.27
N ILE A 44 -18.54 14.68 -10.09
CA ILE A 44 -19.41 15.13 -8.99
C ILE A 44 -18.97 16.52 -8.52
N LEU A 45 -17.68 16.74 -8.28
CA LEU A 45 -17.14 18.04 -7.90
C LEU A 45 -17.36 19.09 -9.00
N GLY A 46 -17.23 18.71 -10.26
CA GLY A 46 -17.50 19.58 -11.41
C GLY A 46 -18.95 20.03 -11.51
N LEU A 47 -19.90 19.21 -11.03
CA LEU A 47 -21.32 19.60 -10.94
C LEU A 47 -21.59 20.62 -9.82
N PHE A 48 -20.84 20.58 -8.71
CA PHE A 48 -21.06 21.46 -7.55
C PHE A 48 -20.22 22.74 -7.57
N VAL A 49 -18.98 22.65 -8.04
CA VAL A 49 -17.98 23.75 -8.01
C VAL A 49 -17.81 24.40 -9.39
N GLY A 50 -18.34 23.77 -10.45
CA GLY A 50 -18.13 24.17 -11.84
C GLY A 50 -16.87 23.54 -12.43
N LYS A 51 -16.60 23.79 -13.73
CA LYS A 51 -15.38 23.30 -14.40
C LYS A 51 -14.14 23.94 -13.77
N MET A 52 -13.50 23.25 -12.84
CA MET A 52 -12.21 23.63 -12.26
C MET A 52 -11.08 23.33 -13.26
N ASP A 53 -11.03 24.11 -14.35
CA ASP A 53 -9.89 24.05 -15.27
C ASP A 53 -9.10 25.35 -15.21
N TYR A 54 -8.02 25.31 -14.43
CA TYR A 54 -7.08 26.42 -14.32
C TYR A 54 -5.98 26.35 -15.39
N SER A 55 -5.99 25.37 -16.30
CA SER A 55 -4.92 25.17 -17.31
C SER A 55 -4.74 26.34 -18.26
N THR A 56 -5.73 27.22 -18.36
CA THR A 56 -5.71 28.43 -19.19
C THR A 56 -4.89 29.56 -18.58
N ILE A 57 -4.50 29.47 -17.30
CA ILE A 57 -3.65 30.45 -16.64
C ILE A 57 -2.19 30.20 -17.06
N VAL A 58 -1.70 31.04 -17.97
CA VAL A 58 -0.32 31.06 -18.44
C VAL A 58 0.32 32.40 -18.12
N LEU A 59 1.50 32.38 -17.51
CA LEU A 59 2.32 33.55 -17.25
C LEU A 59 3.57 33.46 -18.14
N GLY A 60 3.47 33.99 -19.37
CA GLY A 60 4.52 33.81 -20.39
C GLY A 60 4.68 32.33 -20.77
N PRO A 61 5.91 31.77 -20.81
CA PRO A 61 6.13 30.34 -21.12
C PRO A 61 5.72 29.40 -19.97
N MET A 62 5.38 29.93 -18.79
CA MET A 62 5.10 29.13 -17.59
C MET A 62 3.60 28.80 -17.49
N LYS A 63 3.28 27.51 -17.60
CA LYS A 63 1.92 26.95 -17.44
C LYS A 63 1.56 26.77 -15.97
N ILE A 64 1.48 27.87 -15.22
CA ILE A 64 1.17 27.85 -13.78
C ILE A 64 -0.20 27.21 -13.51
N GLY A 65 -1.15 27.37 -14.44
CA GLY A 65 -2.45 26.74 -14.41
C GLY A 65 -2.42 25.21 -14.32
N LEU A 66 -1.51 24.58 -15.06
CA LEU A 66 -1.34 23.13 -15.03
C LEU A 66 -0.78 22.66 -13.68
N PHE A 67 0.13 23.43 -13.09
CA PHE A 67 0.67 23.14 -11.78
C PHE A 67 -0.39 23.23 -10.68
N ILE A 68 -1.23 24.28 -10.70
CA ILE A 68 -2.34 24.43 -9.75
C ILE A 68 -3.33 23.27 -9.89
N ASN A 69 -3.68 22.87 -11.11
CA ASN A 69 -4.51 21.68 -11.36
C ASN A 69 -3.87 20.41 -10.77
N ALA A 70 -2.56 20.20 -10.94
CA ALA A 70 -1.86 19.04 -10.38
C ALA A 70 -1.86 19.04 -8.84
N VAL A 71 -1.65 20.20 -8.22
CA VAL A 71 -1.71 20.36 -6.76
C VAL A 71 -3.12 20.06 -6.24
N LEU A 72 -4.16 20.62 -6.88
CA LEU A 72 -5.54 20.35 -6.52
C LEU A 72 -5.88 18.86 -6.69
N ASN A 73 -5.48 18.24 -7.79
CA ASN A 73 -5.71 16.81 -8.02
C ASN A 73 -5.03 15.95 -6.94
N PHE A 74 -3.80 16.27 -6.56
CA PHE A 74 -3.11 15.58 -5.46
C PHE A 74 -3.92 15.64 -4.14
N PHE A 75 -4.46 16.80 -3.78
CA PHE A 75 -5.30 16.93 -2.59
C PHE A 75 -6.61 16.13 -2.70
N ILE A 76 -7.23 16.10 -3.88
CA ILE A 76 -8.46 15.32 -4.11
C ILE A 76 -8.17 13.82 -4.00
N ILE A 77 -7.11 13.32 -4.65
CA ILE A 77 -6.70 11.90 -4.55
C ILE A 77 -6.37 11.53 -3.10
N ALA A 78 -5.62 12.37 -2.38
CA ALA A 78 -5.29 12.14 -0.98
C ALA A 78 -6.56 12.05 -0.11
N PHE A 79 -7.53 12.95 -0.33
CA PHE A 79 -8.83 12.91 0.35
C PHE A 79 -9.65 11.67 -0.03
N CYS A 80 -9.61 11.27 -1.29
CA CYS A 80 -10.28 10.07 -1.79
C CYS A 80 -9.73 8.80 -1.14
N ILE A 81 -8.40 8.64 -1.11
CA ILE A 81 -7.72 7.53 -0.41
C ILE A 81 -8.12 7.52 1.06
N PHE A 82 -8.13 8.68 1.71
CA PHE A 82 -8.56 8.79 3.10
C PHE A 82 -10.01 8.31 3.30
N LEU A 83 -10.95 8.69 2.42
CA LEU A 83 -12.32 8.20 2.48
C LEU A 83 -12.42 6.69 2.29
N VAL A 84 -11.67 6.12 1.34
CA VAL A 84 -11.64 4.67 1.10
C VAL A 84 -11.09 3.93 2.32
N VAL A 85 -9.97 4.38 2.87
CA VAL A 85 -9.36 3.79 4.07
C VAL A 85 -10.30 3.93 5.27
N LYS A 86 -10.95 5.08 5.44
CA LYS A 86 -11.93 5.33 6.51
C LYS A 86 -13.15 4.43 6.36
N ALA A 87 -13.68 4.26 5.15
CA ALA A 87 -14.80 3.37 4.88
C ALA A 87 -14.42 1.91 5.16
N ALA A 88 -13.26 1.45 4.67
CA ALA A 88 -12.75 0.12 4.95
C ALA A 88 -12.56 -0.12 6.45
N ASN A 89 -12.02 0.86 7.19
CA ASN A 89 -11.87 0.79 8.64
C ASN A 89 -13.20 0.85 9.39
N ARG A 90 -14.24 1.48 8.83
CA ARG A 90 -15.60 1.51 9.39
C ARG A 90 -16.34 0.19 9.22
N PHE A 91 -16.09 -0.54 8.12
CA PHE A 91 -16.71 -1.84 7.85
C PHE A 91 -15.94 -3.02 8.45
N LYS A 92 -14.68 -2.82 8.82
CA LYS A 92 -14.01 -3.74 9.74
C LYS A 92 -14.63 -3.56 11.13
N ARG A 93 -15.45 -4.52 11.57
CA ARG A 93 -15.46 -4.90 13.00
C ARG A 93 -14.00 -5.01 13.44
N PRO A 94 -13.62 -4.79 14.70
CA PRO A 94 -12.31 -5.22 15.21
C PRO A 94 -12.26 -6.76 15.21
N VAL A 95 -12.34 -7.35 14.01
CA VAL A 95 -11.56 -8.51 13.67
C VAL A 95 -10.15 -7.96 13.81
N PRO A 96 -9.37 -8.42 14.82
CA PRO A 96 -7.97 -8.05 14.91
C PRO A 96 -7.45 -8.20 13.50
N VAL A 97 -6.99 -7.10 12.92
CA VAL A 97 -6.40 -7.14 11.58
C VAL A 97 -5.21 -8.05 11.78
N VAL A 98 -5.41 -9.32 11.45
CA VAL A 98 -4.35 -10.23 11.15
C VAL A 98 -3.83 -9.73 9.80
N VAL A 99 -3.24 -8.53 9.78
CA VAL A 99 -1.83 -8.49 9.44
C VAL A 99 -1.34 -9.51 10.44
N ALA A 100 -1.14 -10.77 10.05
CA ALA A 100 -0.23 -11.54 10.85
C ALA A 100 1.02 -10.67 10.77
N PRO A 101 1.49 -10.00 11.84
CA PRO A 101 2.89 -9.61 11.85
C PRO A 101 3.64 -10.93 11.91
N ALA A 102 3.63 -11.71 10.82
CA ALA A 102 4.00 -13.12 10.75
C ALA A 102 3.89 -13.76 12.14
N ALA A 103 2.68 -13.75 12.75
CA ALA A 103 2.47 -13.83 14.21
C ALA A 103 3.57 -14.70 14.81
N PRO A 104 4.57 -14.12 15.50
CA PRO A 104 5.96 -14.57 15.47
C PRO A 104 5.94 -16.07 15.45
N VAL A 105 6.04 -16.64 14.25
CA VAL A 105 6.02 -18.09 14.09
C VAL A 105 7.27 -18.43 14.85
N ILE A 106 7.10 -18.96 16.05
CA ILE A 106 8.22 -19.30 16.91
C ILE A 106 9.01 -20.23 16.03
N THR A 107 10.11 -19.72 15.46
CA THR A 107 10.93 -20.54 14.59
C THR A 107 11.40 -21.69 15.45
N LYS A 108 11.63 -22.87 14.87
CA LYS A 108 12.13 -24.01 15.66
C LYS A 108 13.32 -23.59 16.54
N ASP A 109 14.13 -22.66 16.06
CA ASP A 109 15.20 -22.01 16.81
C ASP A 109 14.70 -21.25 18.05
N GLN A 110 13.63 -20.46 17.96
CA GLN A 110 13.05 -19.77 19.12
C GLN A 110 12.40 -20.74 20.14
N GLU A 111 11.80 -21.83 19.67
CA GLU A 111 11.31 -22.94 20.52
C GLU A 111 12.46 -23.60 21.27
N LEU A 112 13.52 -23.97 20.54
CA LEU A 112 14.75 -24.53 21.11
C LEU A 112 15.41 -23.56 22.08
N LEU A 113 15.43 -22.26 21.80
CA LEU A 113 15.99 -21.26 22.71
C LEU A 113 15.18 -21.12 24.00
N ILE A 114 13.85 -21.32 23.94
CA ILE A 114 12.98 -21.37 25.12
C ILE A 114 13.29 -22.63 25.95
N GLU A 115 13.40 -23.78 25.30
CA GLU A 115 13.76 -25.04 25.96
C GLU A 115 15.16 -24.98 26.59
N ILE A 116 16.15 -24.42 25.90
CA ILE A 116 17.51 -24.21 26.42
C ILE A 116 17.49 -23.25 27.60
N ARG A 117 16.73 -22.14 27.53
CA ARG A 117 16.58 -21.20 28.65
C ARG A 117 16.02 -21.91 29.88
N ASP A 118 15.00 -22.73 29.70
CA ASP A 118 14.31 -23.41 30.79
C ASP A 118 15.16 -24.56 31.37
N ALA A 119 15.91 -25.27 30.53
CA ALA A 119 16.92 -26.25 30.96
C ALA A 119 18.06 -25.60 31.76
N LEU A 120 18.58 -24.44 31.30
CA LEU A 120 19.63 -23.70 32.02
C LEU A 120 19.13 -23.10 33.33
N ARG A 121 17.87 -22.67 33.40
CA ARG A 121 17.26 -22.16 34.63
C ARG A 121 17.02 -23.27 35.66
N THR A 122 16.68 -24.47 35.19
CA THR A 122 16.52 -25.66 36.02
C THR A 122 17.86 -26.19 36.53
N SER A 123 18.93 -26.11 35.72
CA SER A 123 20.28 -26.57 36.08
C SER A 123 21.11 -25.57 36.91
N ARG A 124 20.59 -24.37 37.20
CA ARG A 124 21.28 -23.32 37.97
C ARG A 124 20.96 -23.35 39.47
N VAL A 125 20.32 -24.42 39.93
CA VAL A 125 20.09 -24.78 41.34
C VAL A 125 20.92 -26.03 41.63
#